data_AF-A0A2I0QGR1-F1
#
_entry.id   AF-A0A2I0QGR1-F1
#
_cell.length_a   1.000
_cell.length_b   1.000
_cell.length_c   1.000
_cell.angle_alpha   90.00
_cell.angle_beta   90.00
_cell.angle_gamma   90.00
#
_symmetry.space_group_name_H-M   'P 1'
#
loop_
_entity.id
_entity.type
_entity.pdbx_description
1 polymer ?
#
loop_
_entity_poly.entity_id
_entity_poly.type
_entity_poly.pdbx_seq_one_letter_code
_entity_poly.pdbx_strand_id
1 'polypeptide(L)' 'MSLITALNPILGYDKCAEVAKERRKTNKRSREIIIEKGYLSKEEVEKFLNVKFLTGQNKKNSGNL' A
#
# COMPACT_ATOMS: atom_id res chain seq x y z
N MET A 1 -6.61 -3.39 10.72
CA MET A 1 -5.57 -2.33 10.62
C MET A 1 -5.23 -2.14 9.14
N SER A 2 -5.23 -0.93 8.58
CA SER A 2 -4.87 -0.72 7.17
C SER A 2 -3.36 -0.51 7.02
N LEU A 3 -2.77 -0.90 5.87
CA LEU A 3 -1.35 -0.63 5.55
C LEU A 3 -1.01 0.85 5.74
N ILE A 4 -1.90 1.72 5.29
CA ILE A 4 -1.75 3.17 5.37
C ILE A 4 -1.61 3.61 6.84
N THR A 5 -2.39 3.01 7.75
CA THR A 5 -2.35 3.32 9.18
C THR A 5 -1.01 2.93 9.82
N ALA A 6 -0.45 1.78 9.43
CA ALA A 6 0.85 1.32 9.93
C ALA A 6 2.02 2.21 9.47
N LEU A 7 1.85 2.91 8.34
CA LEU A 7 2.86 3.79 7.77
C LEU A 7 2.78 5.23 8.30
N ASN A 8 1.79 5.60 9.12
CA ASN A 8 1.69 6.96 9.66
C ASN A 8 2.97 7.47 10.36
N PRO A 9 3.67 6.67 11.19
CA PRO A 9 4.92 7.11 11.82
C PRO A 9 6.11 7.23 10.85
N ILE A 10 6.02 6.62 9.66
CA ILE A 10 7.11 6.55 8.68
C ILE A 10 6.92 7.60 7.58
N LEU A 11 5.71 7.69 7.03
CA LEU A 11 5.36 8.56 5.91
C LEU A 11 4.70 9.88 6.36
N GLY A 12 4.22 9.95 7.60
CA GLY A 12 3.44 11.07 8.09
C GLY A 12 1.97 10.98 7.66
N TYR A 13 1.12 11.70 8.39
CA TYR A 13 -0.33 11.69 8.21
C TYR A 13 -0.74 12.14 6.80
N ASP A 14 -0.15 13.21 6.28
CA ASP A 14 -0.57 13.83 5.01
C ASP A 14 -0.42 12.89 3.82
N LYS A 15 0.76 12.25 3.70
CA LYS A 15 1.03 11.27 2.63
C LYS A 15 0.12 10.05 2.76
N CYS A 16 -0.11 9.59 3.98
CA CYS A 16 -1.05 8.49 4.24
C CYS A 16 -2.50 8.86 3.86
N ALA A 17 -2.94 10.07 4.18
CA ALA A 17 -4.28 10.56 3.82
C ALA A 17 -4.44 10.69 2.29
N GLU A 18 -3.41 11.11 1.58
CA GLU A 18 -3.39 11.17 0.12
C GLU A 18 -3.52 9.77 -0.49
N VAL A 19 -2.70 8.81 -0.06
CA VAL A 19 -2.76 7.42 -0.53
C VAL A 19 -4.14 6.80 -0.27
N ALA A 20 -4.78 7.12 0.87
CA ALA A 20 -6.12 6.65 1.18
C ALA A 20 -7.19 7.24 0.25
N LYS A 21 -7.08 8.53 -0.09
CA LYS A 21 -7.97 9.19 -1.06
C LYS A 21 -7.78 8.61 -2.45
N GLU A 22 -6.53 8.41 -2.88
CA GLU A 22 -6.22 7.91 -4.22
C GLU A 22 -6.67 6.46 -4.41
N ARG A 23 -6.45 5.59 -3.42
CA ARG A 23 -6.98 4.22 -3.44
C ARG A 23 -8.50 4.17 -3.65
N ARG A 24 -9.25 5.07 -3.02
CA ARG A 24 -10.71 5.14 -3.20
C ARG A 24 -11.12 5.60 -4.60
N LYS A 25 -10.30 6.45 -5.24
CA LYS A 25 -10.59 6.98 -6.58
C LYS A 25 -10.19 6.01 -7.70
N THR A 26 -9.04 5.35 -7.56
CA THR A 26 -8.41 4.57 -8.63
C THR A 26 -8.59 3.07 -8.48
N ASN A 27 -9.05 2.62 -7.32
CA ASN A 27 -9.10 1.21 -6.93
C ASN A 27 -7.73 0.49 -6.96
N LYS A 28 -6.63 1.25 -7.06
CA LYS A 28 -5.25 0.73 -6.99
C LYS A 28 -4.89 0.27 -5.59
N ARG A 29 -3.92 -0.64 -5.47
CA ARG A 29 -3.42 -1.08 -4.16
C ARG A 29 -2.57 0.03 -3.55
N SER A 30 -2.66 0.19 -2.22
CA SER A 30 -1.89 1.21 -1.49
C SER A 30 -0.38 1.11 -1.75
N ARG A 31 0.17 -0.10 -1.90
CA ARG A 31 1.59 -0.33 -2.26
C ARG A 31 1.98 0.24 -3.61
N GLU A 32 1.08 0.16 -4.60
CA GLU A 32 1.35 0.66 -5.96
C GLU A 32 1.37 2.17 -5.94
N ILE A 33 0.39 2.79 -5.29
CA ILE A 33 0.30 4.24 -5.15
C ILE A 33 1.53 4.79 -4.43
N ILE A 34 2.00 4.13 -3.36
CA ILE A 34 3.20 4.57 -2.60
C ILE A 34 4.46 4.54 -3.47
N ILE A 35 4.62 3.51 -4.31
CA ILE A 35 5.77 3.39 -5.22
C ILE A 35 5.66 4.37 -6.39
N GLU A 36 4.46 4.49 -7.00
CA GLU A 36 4.18 5.44 -8.09
C GLU A 36 4.44 6.90 -7.66
N LYS A 37 4.11 7.24 -6.41
CA LYS A 37 4.35 8.57 -5.83
C LYS A 37 5.79 8.79 -5.38
N GLY A 38 6.64 7.75 -5.41
CA GLY A 38 8.01 7.81 -4.91
C GLY A 38 8.11 8.03 -3.40
N TYR A 39 7.08 7.68 -2.63
CA TYR A 39 7.07 7.85 -1.18
C TYR A 39 7.96 6.85 -0.47
N LEU A 40 8.07 5.64 -1.02
CA LEU A 40 8.99 4.60 -0.61
C LEU A 40 9.44 3.83 -1.85
N SER A 41 10.69 3.38 -1.84
CA SER A 41 11.17 2.41 -2.81
C SER A 41 10.46 1.07 -2.64
N LYS A 42 10.49 0.22 -3.68
CA LYS A 42 9.95 -1.14 -3.60
C LYS A 42 10.55 -1.93 -2.44
N GLU A 43 11.84 -1.77 -2.20
CA GLU A 43 12.56 -2.46 -1.11
C GLU A 43 12.13 -1.96 0.26
N GLU A 44 11.92 -0.65 0.43
CA GLU A 44 11.39 -0.09 1.68
C GLU A 44 9.95 -0.52 1.92
N VAL A 45 9.10 -0.46 0.89
CA VAL A 45 7.72 -0.97 0.98
C VAL A 45 7.73 -2.43 1.38
N GLU A 46 8.55 -3.27 0.73
CA GLU A 46 8.67 -4.67 1.09
C GLU A 46 9.24 -4.83 2.50
N LYS A 47 10.25 -4.06 2.94
CA LYS A 47 10.82 -4.08 4.30
C LYS A 47 9.78 -3.74 5.38
N PHE A 48 9.00 -2.68 5.17
CA PHE A 48 7.92 -2.30 6.08
C PHE A 48 6.71 -3.26 6.01
N LEU A 49 6.58 -3.99 4.90
CA LEU A 49 5.61 -5.07 4.72
C LEU A 49 6.14 -6.46 5.10
N ASN A 50 7.45 -6.63 5.39
CA ASN A 50 8.11 -7.94 5.55
C ASN A 50 7.91 -8.56 6.93
N VAL A 51 6.73 -8.37 7.48
CA VAL A 51 6.23 -9.17 8.60
C VAL A 51 4.95 -9.78 8.08
N LYS A 52 4.75 -11.09 8.28
CA LYS A 52 3.55 -11.90 7.96
C LYS A 52 2.20 -11.36 8.52
N PHE A 53 1.99 -10.04 8.63
CA PHE A 53 1.23 -9.41 9.72
C PHE A 53 0.07 -8.51 9.29
N LEU A 54 -0.30 -8.42 8.01
CA LEU A 54 -1.55 -7.74 7.62
C LEU A 54 -2.47 -8.62 6.75
N THR A 55 -2.38 -9.93 6.99
CA THR A 55 -3.33 -11.00 6.64
C THR A 55 -4.08 -10.84 5.32
N GLY A 56 -3.57 -11.55 4.31
CA GLY A 56 -4.37 -12.33 3.39
C GLY A 56 -4.99 -11.56 2.24
N GLN A 57 -4.27 -11.45 1.13
CA GLN A 57 -4.77 -11.76 -0.23
C GLN A 57 -3.57 -11.91 -1.16
N ASN A 58 -2.94 -13.08 -1.09
CA ASN A 58 -2.21 -13.63 -2.24
C ASN A 58 -3.14 -14.66 -2.91
N LYS A 59 -3.14 -14.62 -4.25
CA LYS A 59 -3.98 -15.33 -5.26
C LYS A 59 -5.36 -14.71 -5.50
N LYS A 60 -5.82 -14.51 -6.74
CA LYS A 60 -5.40 -15.10 -8.03
C LYS A 60 -5.79 -14.19 -9.20
N ASN A 61 -4.96 -14.27 -10.23
CA ASN A 61 -5.31 -14.10 -11.63
C ASN A 61 -6.65 -14.79 -11.96
N SER A 62 -7.62 -14.01 -12.43
CA SER A 62 -8.71 -14.45 -13.32
C SER A 62 -8.77 -13.34 -14.37
N GLY A 63 -8.15 -13.45 -15.54
CA GLY A 63 -8.37 -14.55 -16.47
C GLY A 63 -9.62 -14.18 -17.27
N ASN A 64 -9.40 -13.72 -18.51
CA ASN A 64 -10.41 -13.73 -19.57
C ASN A 64 -11.27 -14.99 -19.48
N LEU A 65 -12.59 -14.78 -19.42
CA LEU A 65 -13.66 -15.62 -19.99
C LEU A 65 -14.96 -14.82 -19.90
#